data_AF-A0A962NP37-F1
#
_entry.id   AF-A0A962NP37-F1
#
_cell.length_a   1.000
_cell.length_b   1.000
_cell.length_c   1.000
_cell.angle_alpha   90.00
_cell.angle_beta   90.00
_cell.angle_gamma   90.00
#
_symmetry.space_group_name_H-M   'P 1'
#
loop_
_entity.id
_entity.type
_entity.pdbx_description
1 polymer ?
#
loop_
_entity_poly.entity_id
_entity_poly.type
_entity_poly.pdbx_seq_one_letter_code
_entity_poly.pdbx_strand_id
1 'polypeptide(L)'
;MLASVTLHATEPGDASWRDFQHALGQPALIAANAEHALANTAYRPLPTMDVAQIDADKFRLGFFLFHEGRLSSDDAIACVTCHAGPNSGVDGRRVSLGVNHAEGRMNALSVLNATFHFRLFWDGRSVSLEDQALEPILSELEMVNSEDAVLRMLQDDTLYAERFAVVYPDGVTLKNMTDAMAHFQRFNFIRGNSPFQRHLSGEAGQMSAQALRGWQLFNDIGCSSCHNGISMGGNSYQKLGAAVPYYGAGREADLHDEGVRGRSQREQDLHVFKVPGLLNVANTAPYFHDGSVARLDVAIAIMAEQQLGRTLAEEDIRDIAMFLRALSSSYMPMPVEISAAEPASTPAQAHSAVAVSHRSSYAAAGAAILPVSEALFREAQRVLSGEVAHFDFLQFQHLELIRYARALHHPPSEMDNSLRQRLVSSAEQLLQAVNALEWPIADFLRAQAMSSVFSAQREFPLNGEARELLKDSSGRLAEQEHAARQALQDIELLLREIERLVPALDA
;
A
#
# COMPACT_ATOMS: atom_id res chain seq x y z
N MET A 1 -0.33 -18.04 9.31
CA MET A 1 0.93 -18.63 8.85
C MET A 1 0.94 -18.51 7.33
N LEU A 2 1.68 -17.55 6.79
CA LEU A 2 1.87 -17.43 5.34
C LEU A 2 2.96 -18.42 4.97
N ALA A 3 2.60 -19.48 4.25
CA ALA A 3 3.59 -20.40 3.70
C ALA A 3 4.37 -19.64 2.62
N SER A 4 5.69 -19.59 2.74
CA SER A 4 6.58 -19.24 1.64
C SER A 4 6.19 -20.08 0.43
N VAL A 5 5.71 -19.45 -0.64
CA VAL A 5 5.57 -20.14 -1.94
C VAL A 5 6.99 -20.27 -2.48
N THR A 6 7.68 -21.31 -2.03
CA THR A 6 8.93 -21.75 -2.65
C THR A 6 8.54 -22.22 -4.05
N LEU A 7 9.10 -21.61 -5.09
CA LEU A 7 8.89 -21.93 -6.52
C LEU A 7 9.43 -23.33 -6.88
N HIS A 8 9.10 -24.37 -6.14
CA HIS A 8 9.64 -25.72 -6.34
C HIS A 8 8.52 -26.77 -6.27
N ALA A 9 7.84 -26.99 -7.40
CA ALA A 9 7.23 -28.29 -7.73
C ALA A 9 6.92 -28.42 -9.24
N THR A 10 7.59 -29.41 -9.85
CA THR A 10 7.22 -30.23 -11.03
C THR A 10 7.14 -29.66 -12.45
N GLU A 11 6.98 -28.35 -12.69
CA GLU A 11 7.09 -27.80 -14.06
C GLU A 11 8.01 -26.56 -14.19
N PRO A 12 9.29 -26.62 -13.77
CA PRO A 12 10.20 -25.47 -13.81
C PRO A 12 10.38 -24.87 -15.23
N GLY A 13 10.07 -25.62 -16.28
CA GLY A 13 10.22 -25.20 -17.68
C GLY A 13 9.05 -24.43 -18.27
N ASP A 14 7.82 -24.51 -17.73
CA ASP A 14 6.66 -23.86 -18.33
C ASP A 14 6.61 -22.35 -18.01
N ALA A 15 6.75 -21.53 -19.04
CA ALA A 15 6.65 -20.07 -18.93
C ALA A 15 5.26 -19.60 -18.44
N SER A 16 4.18 -20.26 -18.88
CA SER A 16 2.82 -19.92 -18.44
C SER A 16 2.61 -20.21 -16.96
N TRP A 17 3.22 -21.27 -16.44
CA TRP A 17 3.19 -21.57 -15.01
C TRP A 17 3.94 -20.53 -14.18
N ARG A 18 5.12 -20.10 -14.63
CA ARG A 18 5.89 -19.03 -13.95
C ARG A 18 5.13 -17.71 -13.98
N ASP A 19 4.59 -17.33 -15.12
CA ASP A 19 3.77 -16.12 -15.25
C ASP A 19 2.55 -16.16 -14.32
N PHE A 20 1.87 -17.30 -14.23
CA PHE A 20 0.78 -17.52 -13.28
C PHE A 20 1.24 -17.32 -11.83
N GLN A 21 2.36 -17.93 -11.43
CA GLN A 21 2.88 -17.82 -10.06
C GLN A 21 3.28 -16.38 -9.70
N HIS A 22 3.95 -15.67 -10.62
CA HIS A 22 4.29 -14.27 -10.42
C HIS A 22 3.05 -13.37 -10.31
N ALA A 23 2.08 -13.57 -11.20
CA ALA A 23 0.83 -12.83 -11.19
C ALA A 23 -0.01 -13.11 -9.93
N LEU A 24 0.00 -14.36 -9.45
CA LEU A 24 -0.67 -14.76 -8.22
C LEU A 24 0.03 -14.23 -6.97
N GLY A 25 1.36 -14.19 -6.94
CA GLY A 25 2.16 -13.59 -5.87
C GLY A 25 1.77 -14.03 -4.44
N GLN A 26 2.15 -13.20 -3.47
CA GLN A 26 1.75 -13.34 -2.07
C GLN A 26 0.56 -12.42 -1.75
N PRO A 27 -0.35 -12.82 -0.84
CA PRO A 27 -1.39 -11.92 -0.33
C PRO A 27 -0.80 -10.64 0.30
N ALA A 28 -1.53 -9.53 0.16
CA ALA A 28 -1.11 -8.26 0.73
C ALA A 28 -1.11 -8.29 2.28
N LEU A 29 -0.10 -7.69 2.90
CA LEU A 29 0.03 -7.70 4.36
C LEU A 29 -0.91 -6.73 5.07
N ILE A 30 -1.67 -5.90 4.36
CA ILE A 30 -2.63 -4.95 4.94
C ILE A 30 -3.70 -5.64 5.82
N ALA A 31 -3.96 -6.95 5.64
CA ALA A 31 -4.85 -7.72 6.51
C ALA A 31 -4.16 -8.43 7.70
N ALA A 32 -2.85 -8.25 7.91
CA ALA A 32 -2.10 -8.92 8.96
C ALA A 32 -2.71 -8.69 10.36
N ASN A 33 -2.59 -9.67 11.26
CA ASN A 33 -3.24 -9.65 12.57
C ASN A 33 -4.78 -9.53 12.53
N ALA A 34 -5.45 -10.10 11.51
CA ALA A 34 -6.91 -10.11 11.40
C ALA A 34 -7.63 -10.72 12.63
N GLU A 35 -6.96 -11.62 13.35
CA GLU A 35 -7.49 -12.29 14.55
C GLU A 35 -7.24 -11.52 15.86
N HIS A 36 -6.55 -10.38 15.81
CA HIS A 36 -6.23 -9.61 17.00
C HIS A 36 -7.50 -9.02 17.63
N ALA A 37 -7.55 -8.88 18.97
CA ALA A 37 -8.72 -8.33 19.66
C ALA A 37 -9.09 -6.89 19.20
N LEU A 38 -8.10 -6.15 18.71
CA LEU A 38 -8.27 -4.80 18.15
C LEU A 38 -8.61 -4.79 16.65
N ALA A 39 -8.78 -5.94 16.01
CA ALA A 39 -8.95 -6.05 14.56
C ALA A 39 -10.17 -5.30 14.02
N ASN A 40 -11.21 -5.06 14.81
CA ASN A 40 -12.37 -4.28 14.37
C ASN A 40 -12.36 -2.82 14.90
N THR A 41 -11.33 -2.42 15.65
CA THR A 41 -11.17 -1.06 16.19
C THR A 41 -10.43 -0.16 15.21
N ALA A 42 -10.29 1.14 15.51
CA ALA A 42 -9.63 2.08 14.61
C ALA A 42 -8.15 1.73 14.32
N TYR A 43 -7.49 0.95 15.20
CA TYR A 43 -6.06 0.64 15.10
C TYR A 43 -5.79 -0.83 15.38
N ARG A 44 -4.78 -1.38 14.72
CA ARG A 44 -4.34 -2.75 14.91
C ARG A 44 -2.81 -2.81 14.98
N PRO A 45 -2.22 -3.58 15.92
CA PRO A 45 -0.77 -3.68 15.99
C PRO A 45 -0.20 -4.37 14.76
N LEU A 46 1.02 -4.02 14.38
CA LEU A 46 1.77 -4.72 13.34
C LEU A 46 2.05 -6.18 13.76
N PRO A 47 2.13 -7.13 12.81
CA PRO A 47 2.52 -8.50 13.14
C PRO A 47 3.97 -8.53 13.66
N THR A 48 4.23 -9.48 14.56
CA THR A 48 5.63 -9.87 14.82
C THR A 48 6.14 -10.60 13.59
N MET A 49 7.32 -10.17 13.11
CA MET A 49 7.94 -10.78 11.94
C MET A 49 8.53 -12.14 12.30
N ASP A 50 8.08 -13.16 11.58
CA ASP A 50 8.67 -14.50 11.65
C ASP A 50 9.86 -14.58 10.69
N VAL A 51 11.07 -14.57 11.25
CA VAL A 51 12.31 -14.63 10.46
C VAL A 51 12.43 -15.91 9.63
N ALA A 52 11.70 -16.98 10.00
CA ALA A 52 11.68 -18.22 9.23
C ALA A 52 10.95 -18.07 7.88
N GLN A 53 10.16 -17.01 7.70
CA GLN A 53 9.48 -16.71 6.42
C GLN A 53 10.37 -15.95 5.44
N ILE A 54 11.58 -15.56 5.85
CA ILE A 54 12.52 -14.82 5.01
C ILE A 54 13.36 -15.82 4.23
N ASP A 55 13.13 -15.90 2.92
CA ASP A 55 14.12 -16.45 1.99
C ASP A 55 15.37 -15.55 2.03
N ALA A 56 16.46 -16.08 2.59
CA ALA A 56 17.67 -15.32 2.85
C ALA A 56 18.42 -14.95 1.56
N ASP A 57 18.44 -15.83 0.56
CA ASP A 57 19.16 -15.57 -0.69
C ASP A 57 18.38 -14.56 -1.54
N LYS A 58 17.05 -14.67 -1.59
CA LYS A 58 16.18 -13.66 -2.21
C LYS A 58 16.27 -12.30 -1.49
N PHE A 59 16.31 -12.31 -0.17
CA PHE A 59 16.47 -11.08 0.63
C PHE A 59 17.80 -10.38 0.34
N ARG A 60 18.91 -11.13 0.23
CA ARG A 60 20.23 -10.57 -0.13
C ARG A 60 20.24 -10.04 -1.55
N LEU A 61 19.68 -10.77 -2.51
CA LEU A 61 19.58 -10.30 -3.88
C LEU A 61 18.79 -8.97 -3.95
N GLY A 62 17.65 -8.91 -3.29
CA GLY A 62 16.87 -7.68 -3.16
C GLY A 62 17.62 -6.54 -2.47
N PHE A 63 18.42 -6.83 -1.43
CA PHE A 63 19.28 -5.85 -0.79
C PHE A 63 20.30 -5.27 -1.78
N PHE A 64 20.99 -6.11 -2.56
CA PHE A 64 21.95 -5.62 -3.56
C PHE A 64 21.28 -4.76 -4.62
N LEU A 65 20.14 -5.22 -5.16
CA LEU A 65 19.38 -4.46 -6.16
C LEU A 65 18.89 -3.11 -5.62
N PHE A 66 18.43 -3.04 -4.37
CA PHE A 66 17.98 -1.79 -3.74
C PHE A 66 19.12 -0.75 -3.59
N HIS A 67 20.38 -1.21 -3.57
CA HIS A 67 21.58 -0.37 -3.44
C HIS A 67 22.36 -0.25 -4.76
N GLU A 68 21.86 -0.80 -5.87
CA GLU A 68 22.57 -0.85 -7.15
C GLU A 68 22.39 0.46 -7.93
N GLY A 69 23.45 1.26 -7.98
CA GLY A 69 23.47 2.53 -8.73
C GLY A 69 23.34 2.32 -10.24
N ARG A 70 23.86 1.21 -10.78
CA ARG A 70 23.80 0.89 -12.23
C ARG A 70 22.40 0.60 -12.75
N LEU A 71 21.40 0.54 -11.86
CA LEU A 71 20.00 0.54 -12.28
C LEU A 71 19.57 1.90 -12.83
N SER A 72 20.28 2.98 -12.50
CA SER A 72 20.14 4.29 -13.15
C SER A 72 21.07 4.43 -14.35
N SER A 73 20.74 5.32 -15.29
CA SER A 73 21.51 5.50 -16.52
C SER A 73 22.90 6.15 -16.35
N ASP A 74 23.17 6.78 -15.22
CA ASP A 74 24.45 7.41 -14.89
C ASP A 74 25.20 6.71 -13.75
N ASP A 75 24.73 5.51 -13.35
CA ASP A 75 25.24 4.70 -12.24
C ASP A 75 25.19 5.38 -10.85
N ALA A 76 24.53 6.54 -10.69
CA ALA A 76 24.60 7.37 -9.48
C ALA A 76 23.37 7.25 -8.55
N ILE A 77 22.21 6.86 -9.10
CA ILE A 77 20.95 6.78 -8.35
C ILE A 77 20.55 5.33 -8.10
N ALA A 78 20.30 5.00 -6.84
CA ALA A 78 19.71 3.73 -6.41
C ALA A 78 18.47 4.00 -5.55
N CYS A 79 17.66 2.98 -5.26
CA CYS A 79 16.50 3.14 -4.38
C CYS A 79 16.90 3.71 -3.01
N VAL A 80 18.03 3.27 -2.47
CA VAL A 80 18.59 3.76 -1.19
C VAL A 80 18.96 5.25 -1.21
N THR A 81 19.24 5.84 -2.38
CA THR A 81 19.54 7.28 -2.51
C THR A 81 18.37 8.12 -2.02
N CYS A 82 17.14 7.71 -2.36
CA CYS A 82 15.91 8.41 -1.98
C CYS A 82 15.25 7.81 -0.73
N HIS A 83 15.51 6.54 -0.41
CA HIS A 83 14.81 5.77 0.61
C HIS A 83 15.75 5.12 1.63
N ALA A 84 16.62 5.92 2.24
CA ALA A 84 17.61 5.43 3.20
C ALA A 84 16.95 5.02 4.53
N GLY A 85 17.13 3.77 4.94
CA GLY A 85 16.59 3.23 6.21
C GLY A 85 16.95 4.05 7.46
N PRO A 86 18.22 4.44 7.67
CA PRO A 86 18.62 5.30 8.80
C PRO A 86 17.94 6.68 8.82
N ASN A 87 17.48 7.18 7.66
CA ASN A 87 16.74 8.43 7.53
C ASN A 87 15.22 8.18 7.51
N SER A 88 14.75 7.15 8.21
CA SER A 88 13.34 6.76 8.25
C SER A 88 12.72 6.46 6.89
N GLY A 89 13.54 5.97 5.94
CA GLY A 89 13.07 5.55 4.62
C GLY A 89 12.78 6.69 3.64
N VAL A 90 13.29 7.90 3.90
CA VAL A 90 13.14 9.09 3.04
C VAL A 90 14.49 9.79 2.82
N ASP A 91 14.53 10.79 1.93
CA ASP A 91 15.72 11.61 1.63
C ASP A 91 15.77 12.95 2.38
N GLY A 92 14.68 13.33 3.04
CA GLY A 92 14.55 14.59 3.78
C GLY A 92 14.46 15.84 2.89
N ARG A 93 14.13 15.68 1.60
CA ARG A 93 14.02 16.77 0.62
C ARG A 93 12.57 17.16 0.37
N ARG A 94 12.36 18.37 -0.16
CA ARG A 94 11.04 18.79 -0.66
C ARG A 94 10.55 17.82 -1.74
N VAL A 95 11.38 17.62 -2.75
CA VAL A 95 11.23 16.60 -3.79
C VAL A 95 12.58 15.93 -4.02
N SER A 96 12.57 14.66 -4.45
CA SER A 96 13.80 13.92 -4.73
C SER A 96 14.55 14.49 -5.93
N LEU A 97 15.85 14.20 -6.00
CA LEU A 97 16.69 14.52 -7.15
C LEU A 97 17.09 13.23 -7.86
N GLY A 98 16.74 13.11 -9.13
CA GLY A 98 17.16 12.01 -9.99
C GLY A 98 18.49 12.27 -10.70
N VAL A 99 18.71 11.47 -11.75
CA VAL A 99 19.82 11.59 -12.71
C VAL A 99 19.90 13.03 -13.22
N ASN A 100 21.13 13.54 -13.39
CA ASN A 100 21.41 14.93 -13.78
C ASN A 100 20.79 15.99 -12.85
N HIS A 101 20.49 15.65 -11.59
CA HIS A 101 19.80 16.52 -10.63
C HIS A 101 18.39 16.95 -11.08
N ALA A 102 17.71 16.14 -11.90
CA ALA A 102 16.32 16.38 -12.24
C ALA A 102 15.46 16.41 -10.97
N GLU A 103 14.67 17.47 -10.78
CA GLU A 103 13.73 17.55 -9.66
C GLU A 103 12.51 16.66 -9.93
N GLY A 104 12.23 15.77 -8.98
CA GLY A 104 11.00 14.99 -8.96
C GLY A 104 9.76 15.86 -8.76
N ARG A 105 8.59 15.24 -8.88
CA ARG A 105 7.30 15.94 -8.80
C ARG A 105 6.70 15.98 -7.40
N MET A 106 7.11 15.04 -6.55
CA MET A 106 6.53 14.84 -5.22
C MET A 106 7.62 14.49 -4.20
N ASN A 107 7.31 14.75 -2.93
CA ASN A 107 8.09 14.30 -1.80
C ASN A 107 8.12 12.76 -1.75
N ALA A 108 9.30 12.19 -1.48
CA ALA A 108 9.47 10.76 -1.31
C ALA A 108 8.74 10.25 -0.06
N LEU A 109 7.73 9.41 -0.27
CA LEU A 109 7.09 8.68 0.83
C LEU A 109 8.07 7.70 1.48
N SER A 110 7.94 7.49 2.79
CA SER A 110 8.74 6.50 3.49
C SER A 110 8.48 5.09 2.99
N VAL A 111 9.55 4.31 2.79
CA VAL A 111 9.47 2.85 2.57
C VAL A 111 9.16 2.08 3.85
N LEU A 112 9.28 2.70 5.04
CA LEU A 112 8.96 2.04 6.31
C LEU A 112 7.48 1.66 6.35
N ASN A 113 7.21 0.39 6.65
CA ASN A 113 5.87 -0.18 6.74
C ASN A 113 5.02 -0.06 5.45
N ALA A 114 5.61 0.30 4.30
CA ALA A 114 4.88 0.49 3.04
C ALA A 114 4.18 -0.78 2.53
N THR A 115 4.68 -1.96 2.91
CA THR A 115 4.07 -3.25 2.59
C THR A 115 2.65 -3.45 3.13
N PHE A 116 2.23 -2.62 4.09
CA PHE A 116 0.89 -2.66 4.67
C PHE A 116 -0.07 -1.68 3.99
N HIS A 117 0.37 -0.94 2.95
CA HIS A 117 -0.51 -0.05 2.21
C HIS A 117 -1.27 -0.79 1.11
N PHE A 118 -2.51 -0.38 0.82
CA PHE A 118 -3.30 -0.99 -0.25
C PHE A 118 -2.82 -0.58 -1.66
N ARG A 119 -2.14 0.57 -1.73
CA ARG A 119 -1.58 1.19 -2.93
C ARG A 119 -0.31 1.96 -2.56
N LEU A 120 0.58 2.11 -3.53
CA LEU A 120 1.85 2.83 -3.41
C LEU A 120 1.82 4.10 -4.25
N PHE A 121 2.75 5.03 -3.98
CA PHE A 121 2.74 6.42 -4.44
C PHE A 121 1.59 7.26 -3.87
N TRP A 122 1.66 8.59 -4.05
CA TRP A 122 0.66 9.54 -3.57
C TRP A 122 -0.68 9.46 -4.32
N ASP A 123 -0.67 9.08 -5.59
CA ASP A 123 -1.85 8.87 -6.44
C ASP A 123 -2.38 7.42 -6.38
N GLY A 124 -1.68 6.54 -5.66
CA GLY A 124 -2.01 5.13 -5.53
C GLY A 124 -1.92 4.33 -6.84
N ARG A 125 -1.13 4.77 -7.83
CA ARG A 125 -1.11 4.11 -9.15
C ARG A 125 -0.53 2.70 -9.15
N SER A 126 0.26 2.34 -8.14
CA SER A 126 0.86 1.00 -8.03
C SER A 126 0.15 0.16 -6.96
N VAL A 127 -0.15 -1.10 -7.30
CA VAL A 127 -0.89 -2.04 -6.45
C VAL A 127 0.00 -3.00 -5.66
N SER A 128 1.29 -3.06 -5.98
CA SER A 128 2.26 -3.98 -5.35
C SER A 128 3.66 -3.36 -5.30
N LEU A 129 4.51 -3.86 -4.40
CA LEU A 129 5.91 -3.43 -4.32
C LEU A 129 6.70 -3.81 -5.58
N GLU A 130 6.33 -4.91 -6.23
CA GLU A 130 6.91 -5.34 -7.50
C GLU A 130 6.62 -4.33 -8.61
N ASP A 131 5.36 -3.93 -8.77
CA ASP A 131 4.94 -2.94 -9.78
C ASP A 131 5.61 -1.59 -9.46
N GLN A 132 5.67 -1.21 -8.18
CA GLN A 132 6.28 0.04 -7.73
C GLN A 132 7.79 0.09 -7.96
N ALA A 133 8.51 -1.00 -7.74
CA ALA A 133 9.98 -1.03 -7.85
C ALA A 133 10.48 -0.77 -9.28
N LEU A 134 9.65 -1.05 -10.29
CA LEU A 134 9.98 -0.82 -11.69
C LEU A 134 9.86 0.65 -12.10
N GLU A 135 8.86 1.35 -11.58
CA GLU A 135 8.54 2.71 -12.06
C GLU A 135 9.69 3.73 -11.87
N PRO A 136 10.40 3.80 -10.73
CA PRO A 136 11.54 4.70 -10.56
C PRO A 136 12.66 4.47 -11.59
N ILE A 137 12.87 3.20 -11.98
CA ILE A 137 13.88 2.80 -12.97
C ILE A 137 13.58 3.46 -14.32
N LEU A 138 12.30 3.45 -14.72
CA LEU A 138 11.84 3.93 -16.02
C LEU A 138 11.55 5.45 -16.04
N SER A 139 11.39 6.06 -14.87
CA SER A 139 11.04 7.47 -14.72
C SER A 139 12.14 8.40 -15.25
N GLU A 140 11.76 9.31 -16.16
CA GLU A 140 12.63 10.34 -16.74
C GLU A 140 13.13 11.37 -15.72
N LEU A 141 12.54 11.40 -14.53
CA LEU A 141 12.90 12.33 -13.45
C LEU A 141 13.65 11.65 -12.30
N GLU A 142 13.82 10.32 -12.36
CA GLU A 142 14.45 9.54 -11.30
C GLU A 142 15.69 8.83 -11.83
N MET A 143 15.56 7.58 -12.31
CA MET A 143 16.72 6.75 -12.69
C MET A 143 16.97 6.70 -14.21
N VAL A 144 16.02 7.14 -15.04
CA VAL A 144 16.17 7.39 -16.48
C VAL A 144 16.77 6.18 -17.22
N ASN A 145 16.31 4.97 -16.94
CA ASN A 145 16.81 3.75 -17.56
C ASN A 145 15.69 2.99 -18.29
N SER A 146 16.05 1.90 -18.96
CA SER A 146 15.11 1.01 -19.66
C SER A 146 15.21 -0.41 -19.13
N GLU A 147 14.12 -1.17 -19.21
CA GLU A 147 14.07 -2.59 -18.83
C GLU A 147 15.20 -3.37 -19.51
N ASP A 148 15.31 -3.21 -20.83
CA ASP A 148 16.30 -3.83 -21.68
C ASP A 148 17.75 -3.57 -21.24
N ALA A 149 18.07 -2.33 -20.89
CA ALA A 149 19.42 -1.95 -20.46
C ALA A 149 19.75 -2.52 -19.08
N VAL A 150 18.80 -2.45 -18.15
CA VAL A 150 18.95 -3.03 -16.80
C VAL A 150 19.11 -4.54 -16.86
N LEU A 151 18.28 -5.23 -17.63
CA LEU A 151 18.35 -6.69 -17.77
C LEU A 151 19.67 -7.14 -18.39
N ARG A 152 20.15 -6.44 -19.43
CA ARG A 152 21.48 -6.72 -19.99
C ARG A 152 22.59 -6.49 -18.97
N MET A 153 22.55 -5.38 -18.22
CA MET A 153 23.52 -5.09 -17.17
C MET A 153 23.58 -6.21 -16.11
N LEU A 154 22.42 -6.68 -15.64
CA LEU A 154 22.34 -7.76 -14.65
C LEU A 154 22.75 -9.13 -15.22
N GLN A 155 22.49 -9.39 -16.51
CA GLN A 155 22.89 -10.64 -17.19
C GLN A 155 24.39 -10.71 -17.47
N ASP A 156 25.00 -9.58 -17.85
CA ASP A 156 26.43 -9.49 -18.17
C ASP A 156 27.31 -9.48 -16.91
N ASP A 157 26.75 -9.08 -15.74
CA ASP A 157 27.43 -9.16 -14.45
C ASP A 157 27.37 -10.59 -13.89
N THR A 158 28.52 -11.28 -13.88
CA THR A 158 28.62 -12.68 -13.43
C THR A 158 28.11 -12.88 -12.00
N LEU A 159 28.30 -11.91 -11.10
CA LEU A 159 27.84 -12.04 -9.72
C LEU A 159 26.32 -11.96 -9.63
N TYR A 160 25.67 -11.09 -10.42
CA TYR A 160 24.22 -11.07 -10.47
C TYR A 160 23.67 -12.32 -11.13
N ALA A 161 24.19 -12.74 -12.28
CA ALA A 161 23.74 -13.95 -12.96
C ALA A 161 23.77 -15.18 -12.04
N GLU A 162 24.85 -15.35 -11.25
CA GLU A 162 24.95 -16.41 -10.25
C GLU A 162 23.93 -16.26 -9.12
N ARG A 163 23.74 -15.06 -8.55
CA ARG A 163 22.77 -14.82 -7.47
C ARG A 163 21.33 -15.04 -7.92
N PHE A 164 20.98 -14.63 -9.14
CA PHE A 164 19.66 -14.89 -9.71
C PHE A 164 19.45 -16.39 -9.92
N ALA A 165 20.45 -17.13 -10.42
CA ALA A 165 20.34 -18.57 -10.63
C ALA A 165 20.18 -19.39 -9.33
N VAL A 166 20.63 -18.86 -8.18
CA VAL A 166 20.40 -19.48 -6.85
C VAL A 166 18.93 -19.39 -6.45
N VAL A 167 18.26 -18.27 -6.72
CA VAL A 167 16.89 -17.99 -6.25
C VAL A 167 15.83 -18.39 -7.28
N TYR A 168 16.14 -18.20 -8.57
CA TYR A 168 15.18 -18.29 -9.67
C TYR A 168 15.67 -19.24 -10.78
N PRO A 169 14.89 -20.27 -11.14
CA PRO A 169 15.26 -21.21 -12.20
C PRO A 169 15.47 -20.58 -13.59
N ASP A 170 14.78 -19.48 -13.88
CA ASP A 170 14.90 -18.72 -15.14
C ASP A 170 15.80 -17.48 -15.03
N GLY A 171 16.54 -17.35 -13.94
CA GLY A 171 17.62 -16.38 -13.78
C GLY A 171 17.15 -14.92 -13.84
N VAL A 172 17.88 -14.09 -14.59
CA VAL A 172 17.61 -12.65 -14.68
C VAL A 172 16.41 -12.39 -15.59
N THR A 173 15.30 -12.01 -14.98
CA THR A 173 14.09 -11.52 -15.66
C THR A 173 13.57 -10.28 -14.93
N LEU A 174 12.74 -9.48 -15.60
CA LEU A 174 12.13 -8.29 -14.99
C LEU A 174 11.32 -8.65 -13.74
N LYS A 175 10.55 -9.75 -13.82
CA LYS A 175 9.72 -10.25 -12.71
C LYS A 175 10.58 -10.70 -11.54
N ASN A 176 11.68 -11.41 -11.79
CA ASN A 176 12.57 -11.88 -10.72
C ASN A 176 13.30 -10.71 -10.04
N MET A 177 13.69 -9.69 -10.81
CA MET A 177 14.31 -8.48 -10.27
C MET A 177 13.36 -7.75 -9.32
N THR A 178 12.14 -7.45 -9.77
CA THR A 178 11.16 -6.71 -8.95
C THR A 178 10.66 -7.54 -7.77
N ASP A 179 10.51 -8.85 -7.93
CA ASP A 179 10.14 -9.78 -6.85
C ASP A 179 11.22 -9.87 -5.75
N ALA A 180 12.51 -9.92 -6.11
CA ALA A 180 13.60 -9.87 -5.14
C ALA A 180 13.63 -8.54 -4.39
N MET A 181 13.50 -7.42 -5.10
CA MET A 181 13.42 -6.08 -4.49
C MET A 181 12.21 -5.94 -3.56
N ALA A 182 11.04 -6.39 -3.99
CA ALA A 182 9.81 -6.37 -3.19
C ALA A 182 9.96 -7.23 -1.93
N HIS A 183 10.56 -8.41 -2.03
CA HIS A 183 10.82 -9.27 -0.87
C HIS A 183 11.76 -8.60 0.14
N PHE A 184 12.87 -8.01 -0.32
CA PHE A 184 13.72 -7.22 0.57
C PHE A 184 12.92 -6.10 1.25
N GLN A 185 12.14 -5.32 0.49
CA GLN A 185 11.36 -4.22 1.04
C GLN A 185 10.34 -4.66 2.08
N ARG A 186 9.60 -5.75 1.81
CA ARG A 186 8.58 -6.33 2.71
C ARG A 186 9.16 -6.61 4.09
N PHE A 187 10.36 -7.20 4.16
CA PHE A 187 10.92 -7.64 5.43
C PHE A 187 11.82 -6.57 6.07
N ASN A 188 12.65 -5.89 5.28
CA ASN A 188 13.67 -4.99 5.79
C ASN A 188 13.07 -3.73 6.43
N PHE A 189 11.89 -3.28 5.98
CA PHE A 189 11.33 -1.99 6.35
C PHE A 189 10.15 -2.06 7.34
N ILE A 190 9.79 -3.24 7.86
CA ILE A 190 8.77 -3.36 8.91
C ILE A 190 9.32 -2.90 10.26
N ARG A 191 8.62 -1.95 10.89
CA ARG A 191 9.02 -1.30 12.16
C ARG A 191 7.82 -1.18 13.10
N GLY A 192 7.70 -2.13 14.03
CA GLY A 192 6.58 -2.25 14.97
C GLY A 192 6.92 -2.03 16.45
N ASN A 193 8.07 -1.42 16.78
CA ASN A 193 8.52 -1.26 18.17
C ASN A 193 8.31 0.15 18.74
N SER A 194 7.39 0.94 18.19
CA SER A 194 7.08 2.27 18.71
C SER A 194 6.32 2.20 20.05
N PRO A 195 6.35 3.26 20.88
CA PRO A 195 5.53 3.33 22.10
C PRO A 195 4.04 3.06 21.84
N PHE A 196 3.49 3.53 20.72
CA PHE A 196 2.10 3.27 20.37
C PHE A 196 1.84 1.79 20.05
N GLN A 197 2.74 1.13 19.30
CA GLN A 197 2.60 -0.30 19.00
C GLN A 197 2.66 -1.15 20.27
N ARG A 198 3.58 -0.86 21.20
CA ARG A 198 3.59 -1.50 22.53
C ARG A 198 2.31 -1.26 23.32
N HIS A 199 1.76 -0.04 23.25
CA HIS A 199 0.48 0.27 23.88
C HIS A 199 -0.66 -0.58 23.31
N LEU A 200 -0.75 -0.73 21.98
CA LEU A 200 -1.76 -1.58 21.32
C LEU A 200 -1.60 -3.07 21.67
N SER A 201 -0.36 -3.55 21.85
CA SER A 201 -0.05 -4.93 22.25
C SER A 201 -0.19 -5.18 23.76
N GLY A 202 -0.55 -4.17 24.56
CA GLY A 202 -0.63 -4.30 26.02
C GLY A 202 0.72 -4.50 26.72
N GLU A 203 1.83 -4.17 26.06
CA GLU A 203 3.19 -4.32 26.56
C GLU A 203 3.61 -3.18 27.51
N ALA A 204 4.63 -3.44 28.33
CA ALA A 204 5.24 -2.41 29.17
C ALA A 204 5.97 -1.34 28.33
N GLY A 205 5.96 -0.09 28.78
CA GLY A 205 6.51 1.05 28.04
C GLY A 205 5.40 1.94 27.50
N GLN A 206 4.68 2.57 28.42
CA GLN A 206 3.50 3.37 28.14
C GLN A 206 3.86 4.65 27.38
N MET A 207 2.97 5.05 26.49
CA MET A 207 2.91 6.41 25.99
C MET A 207 2.87 7.39 27.16
N SER A 208 3.53 8.55 27.02
CA SER A 208 3.46 9.60 28.05
C SER A 208 2.00 10.07 28.22
N ALA A 209 1.67 10.63 29.39
CA ALA A 209 0.34 11.20 29.61
C ALA A 209 -0.04 12.24 28.54
N GLN A 210 0.94 13.00 28.04
CA GLN A 210 0.74 13.93 26.93
C GLN A 210 0.42 13.21 25.61
N ALA A 211 1.17 12.17 25.27
CA ALA A 211 0.89 11.38 24.07
C ALA A 211 -0.48 10.69 24.13
N LEU A 212 -0.92 10.24 25.32
CA LEU A 212 -2.25 9.67 25.52
C LEU A 212 -3.36 10.71 25.30
N ARG A 213 -3.21 11.93 25.82
CA ARG A 213 -4.14 13.04 25.52
C ARG A 213 -4.15 13.38 24.03
N GLY A 214 -2.98 13.43 23.40
CA GLY A 214 -2.86 13.66 21.96
C GLY A 214 -3.55 12.59 21.11
N TRP A 215 -3.43 11.32 21.51
CA TRP A 215 -4.10 10.20 20.85
C TRP A 215 -5.62 10.28 21.03
N GLN A 216 -6.09 10.56 22.24
CA GLN A 216 -7.52 10.76 22.48
C GLN A 216 -8.06 11.92 21.62
N LEU A 217 -7.38 13.06 21.64
CA LEU A 217 -7.76 14.21 20.83
C LEU A 217 -7.75 13.88 19.32
N PHE A 218 -6.75 13.17 18.83
CA PHE A 218 -6.65 12.73 17.43
C PHE A 218 -7.88 11.92 16.99
N ASN A 219 -8.41 11.05 17.86
CA ASN A 219 -9.66 10.33 17.60
C ASN A 219 -10.87 11.26 17.66
N ASP A 220 -10.99 12.02 18.75
CA ASP A 220 -12.16 12.85 19.06
C ASP A 220 -12.41 13.92 17.98
N ILE A 221 -11.36 14.47 17.38
CA ILE A 221 -11.51 15.50 16.33
C ILE A 221 -11.74 14.92 14.93
N GLY A 222 -11.56 13.60 14.74
CA GLY A 222 -11.85 12.89 13.50
C GLY A 222 -10.64 12.57 12.60
N CYS A 223 -9.40 12.68 13.07
CA CYS A 223 -8.24 12.32 12.26
C CYS A 223 -8.19 10.80 11.95
N SER A 224 -8.68 9.98 12.89
CA SER A 224 -8.76 8.53 12.74
C SER A 224 -9.75 8.09 11.66
N SER A 225 -10.68 8.93 11.21
CA SER A 225 -11.58 8.63 10.09
C SER A 225 -10.84 8.35 8.77
N CYS A 226 -9.64 8.91 8.60
CA CYS A 226 -8.79 8.69 7.43
C CYS A 226 -7.50 7.93 7.78
N HIS A 227 -6.94 8.20 8.96
CA HIS A 227 -5.70 7.60 9.45
C HIS A 227 -5.99 6.47 10.44
N ASN A 228 -6.57 5.38 9.95
CA ASN A 228 -6.92 4.18 10.71
C ASN A 228 -6.17 2.94 10.17
N GLY A 229 -6.48 1.79 10.75
CA GLY A 229 -5.94 0.50 10.33
C GLY A 229 -4.55 0.22 10.88
N ILE A 230 -3.88 -0.73 10.23
CA ILE A 230 -2.59 -1.28 10.64
C ILE A 230 -1.43 -0.26 10.47
N SER A 231 -1.55 0.64 9.49
CA SER A 231 -0.54 1.68 9.18
C SER A 231 -0.97 3.10 9.55
N MET A 232 -2.14 3.27 10.19
CA MET A 232 -2.72 4.58 10.48
C MET A 232 -2.80 5.48 9.23
N GLY A 233 -3.46 4.96 8.20
CA GLY A 233 -3.44 5.47 6.83
C GLY A 233 -2.91 4.44 5.85
N GLY A 234 -2.82 4.80 4.58
CA GLY A 234 -2.42 3.88 3.51
C GLY A 234 -3.49 2.85 3.18
N ASN A 235 -4.77 3.18 3.37
CA ASN A 235 -5.92 2.30 3.13
C ASN A 235 -7.11 3.01 2.44
N SER A 236 -6.99 4.29 2.11
CA SER A 236 -8.03 5.04 1.41
C SER A 236 -7.46 6.22 0.63
N TYR A 237 -8.32 6.79 -0.21
CA TYR A 237 -8.08 8.03 -0.93
C TYR A 237 -8.98 9.12 -0.37
N GLN A 238 -8.42 10.30 -0.10
CA GLN A 238 -9.17 11.42 0.46
C GLN A 238 -8.85 12.71 -0.29
N LYS A 239 -9.86 13.57 -0.40
CA LYS A 239 -9.68 14.91 -0.97
C LYS A 239 -8.86 15.76 -0.01
N LEU A 240 -7.80 16.35 -0.52
CA LEU A 240 -7.04 17.36 0.20
C LEU A 240 -7.83 18.68 0.17
N GLY A 241 -8.15 19.20 1.34
CA GLY A 241 -9.08 20.31 1.54
C GLY A 241 -10.55 19.92 1.53
N ALA A 242 -10.92 18.84 2.23
CA ALA A 242 -12.31 18.35 2.27
C ALA A 242 -13.29 19.28 3.00
N ALA A 243 -12.83 20.02 4.02
CA ALA A 243 -13.63 21.00 4.76
C ALA A 243 -13.34 22.44 4.31
N VAL A 244 -12.06 22.78 4.15
CA VAL A 244 -11.59 24.06 3.62
C VAL A 244 -10.65 23.78 2.45
N PRO A 245 -10.86 24.37 1.25
CA PRO A 245 -10.01 24.10 0.10
C PRO A 245 -8.51 24.25 0.40
N TYR A 246 -7.71 23.26 -0.02
CA TYR A 246 -6.26 23.28 0.16
C TYR A 246 -5.57 24.28 -0.78
N TYR A 247 -6.09 24.37 -2.01
CA TYR A 247 -5.65 25.28 -3.04
C TYR A 247 -6.59 26.50 -3.13
N GLY A 248 -6.04 27.62 -3.58
CA GLY A 248 -6.66 28.95 -3.48
C GLY A 248 -6.04 29.78 -2.36
N ALA A 249 -6.49 31.04 -2.22
CA ALA A 249 -6.00 31.98 -1.20
C ALA A 249 -4.45 32.13 -1.14
N GLY A 250 -3.78 32.05 -2.30
CA GLY A 250 -2.33 32.21 -2.42
C GLY A 250 -1.54 30.89 -2.48
N ARG A 251 -2.20 29.73 -2.42
CA ARG A 251 -1.62 28.42 -2.75
C ARG A 251 -2.18 27.92 -4.07
N GLU A 252 -1.44 28.12 -5.14
CA GLU A 252 -1.84 27.68 -6.48
C GLU A 252 -1.50 26.20 -6.68
N ALA A 253 -2.43 25.45 -7.28
CA ALA A 253 -2.18 24.09 -7.73
C ALA A 253 -1.40 24.10 -9.05
N ASP A 254 -0.53 23.11 -9.26
CA ASP A 254 0.10 22.84 -10.54
C ASP A 254 -0.36 21.49 -11.14
N LEU A 255 0.27 21.07 -12.25
CA LEU A 255 -0.06 19.83 -12.95
C LEU A 255 0.31 18.56 -12.16
N HIS A 256 1.10 18.67 -11.10
CA HIS A 256 1.49 17.57 -10.21
C HIS A 256 0.48 17.39 -9.06
N ASP A 257 -0.40 18.36 -8.87
CA ASP A 257 -1.41 18.37 -7.81
C ASP A 257 -2.73 17.68 -8.19
N GLU A 258 -2.80 17.06 -9.38
CA GLU A 258 -4.00 16.36 -9.84
C GLU A 258 -4.39 15.17 -8.96
N GLY A 259 -3.41 14.55 -8.30
CA GLY A 259 -3.59 13.35 -7.50
C GLY A 259 -4.17 12.20 -8.32
N VAL A 260 -5.18 11.54 -7.77
CA VAL A 260 -5.86 10.38 -8.37
C VAL A 260 -6.55 10.71 -9.70
N ARG A 261 -6.93 11.97 -9.95
CA ARG A 261 -7.52 12.37 -11.25
C ARG A 261 -6.62 12.02 -12.43
N GLY A 262 -5.30 12.13 -12.27
CA GLY A 262 -4.35 11.82 -13.35
C GLY A 262 -4.52 10.42 -13.93
N ARG A 263 -5.05 9.47 -13.14
CA ARG A 263 -5.37 8.10 -13.60
C ARG A 263 -6.86 7.81 -13.75
N SER A 264 -7.71 8.40 -12.90
CA SER A 264 -9.15 8.14 -12.96
C SER A 264 -9.85 8.89 -14.10
N GLN A 265 -9.29 10.03 -14.49
CA GLN A 265 -9.89 10.99 -15.42
C GLN A 265 -11.27 11.51 -14.94
N ARG A 266 -11.62 11.31 -13.66
CA ARG A 266 -12.88 11.80 -13.06
C ARG A 266 -12.62 13.10 -12.33
N GLU A 267 -13.42 14.12 -12.62
CA GLU A 267 -13.19 15.44 -12.02
C GLU A 267 -13.40 15.48 -10.49
N GLN A 268 -14.25 14.59 -9.96
CA GLN A 268 -14.42 14.41 -8.52
C GLN A 268 -13.16 13.90 -7.79
N ASP A 269 -12.18 13.36 -8.53
CA ASP A 269 -10.90 12.88 -7.98
C ASP A 269 -9.78 13.92 -8.06
N LEU A 270 -10.09 15.14 -8.50
CA LEU A 270 -9.14 16.25 -8.47
C LEU A 270 -8.70 16.54 -7.02
N HIS A 271 -7.38 16.57 -6.81
CA HIS A 271 -6.75 16.80 -5.51
C HIS A 271 -7.09 15.70 -4.48
N VAL A 272 -7.51 14.53 -4.95
CA VAL A 272 -7.66 13.34 -4.13
C VAL A 272 -6.33 12.61 -4.11
N PHE A 273 -5.82 12.31 -2.92
CA PHE A 273 -4.56 11.60 -2.74
C PHE A 273 -4.77 10.39 -1.85
N LYS A 274 -3.88 9.42 -1.99
CA LYS A 274 -3.75 8.31 -1.03
C LYS A 274 -3.39 8.89 0.33
N VAL A 275 -4.16 8.55 1.35
CA VAL A 275 -3.82 8.93 2.73
C VAL A 275 -2.48 8.29 3.09
N PRO A 276 -1.44 9.06 3.49
CA PRO A 276 -0.16 8.48 3.89
C PRO A 276 -0.30 7.77 5.25
N GLY A 277 0.47 6.70 5.45
CA GLY A 277 0.61 6.08 6.78
C GLY A 277 1.34 7.03 7.74
N LEU A 278 0.94 7.06 9.00
CA LEU A 278 1.53 7.96 10.01
C LEU A 278 2.61 7.30 10.87
N LEU A 279 2.86 6.00 10.72
CA LEU A 279 3.95 5.34 11.41
C LEU A 279 5.29 5.97 11.00
N ASN A 280 6.08 6.41 12.00
CA ASN A 280 7.33 7.18 11.83
C ASN A 280 7.21 8.60 11.26
N VAL A 281 6.01 9.17 11.09
CA VAL A 281 5.81 10.48 10.46
C VAL A 281 6.60 11.61 11.12
N ALA A 282 6.87 11.53 12.43
CA ALA A 282 7.65 12.56 13.12
C ALA A 282 9.09 12.71 12.61
N ASN A 283 9.60 11.72 11.85
CA ASN A 283 10.97 11.68 11.34
C ASN A 283 11.06 11.79 9.81
N THR A 284 9.97 12.12 9.12
CA THR A 284 9.90 12.13 7.64
C THR A 284 9.58 13.52 7.08
N ALA A 285 10.06 14.58 7.74
CA ALA A 285 9.92 15.94 7.19
C ALA A 285 10.73 16.09 5.88
N PRO A 286 10.32 16.99 4.97
CA PRO A 286 9.11 17.82 5.01
C PRO A 286 7.83 17.03 4.67
N TYR A 287 6.67 17.64 4.92
CA TYR A 287 5.35 17.02 4.86
C TYR A 287 4.55 17.42 3.62
N PHE A 288 3.51 16.62 3.35
CA PHE A 288 2.62 16.63 2.17
C PHE A 288 3.31 16.18 0.89
N HIS A 289 2.50 15.95 -0.15
CA HIS A 289 2.98 15.42 -1.42
C HIS A 289 3.94 16.36 -2.14
N ASP A 290 3.86 17.66 -1.87
CA ASP A 290 4.72 18.70 -2.45
C ASP A 290 5.93 19.07 -1.58
N GLY A 291 6.07 18.43 -0.40
CA GLY A 291 7.11 18.72 0.59
C GLY A 291 7.13 20.16 1.09
N SER A 292 6.02 20.90 0.97
CA SER A 292 5.98 22.35 1.24
C SER A 292 6.08 22.71 2.72
N VAL A 293 5.85 21.76 3.63
CA VAL A 293 5.74 22.03 5.07
C VAL A 293 6.87 21.37 5.85
N ALA A 294 7.78 22.16 6.40
CA ALA A 294 8.95 21.64 7.10
C ALA A 294 8.69 21.13 8.53
N ARG A 295 7.56 21.52 9.16
CA ARG A 295 7.32 21.28 10.59
C ARG A 295 6.03 20.51 10.86
N LEU A 296 6.11 19.54 11.76
CA LEU A 296 5.00 18.64 12.08
C LEU A 296 3.81 19.37 12.69
N ASP A 297 4.05 20.35 13.55
CA ASP A 297 3.00 21.15 14.20
C ASP A 297 2.22 22.00 13.18
N VAL A 298 2.91 22.54 12.18
CA VAL A 298 2.29 23.25 11.06
C VAL A 298 1.47 22.28 10.20
N ALA A 299 1.99 21.09 9.92
CA ALA A 299 1.23 20.07 9.17
C ALA A 299 -0.05 19.64 9.93
N ILE A 300 0.03 19.47 11.25
CA ILE A 300 -1.14 19.17 12.11
C ILE A 300 -2.17 20.30 12.02
N ALA A 301 -1.75 21.55 12.17
CA ALA A 301 -2.65 22.70 12.11
C ALA A 301 -3.36 22.80 10.75
N ILE A 302 -2.60 22.66 9.66
CA ILE A 302 -3.12 22.67 8.28
C ILE A 302 -4.13 21.53 8.08
N MET A 303 -3.82 20.30 8.51
CA MET A 303 -4.76 19.17 8.38
C MET A 303 -6.02 19.36 9.21
N ALA A 304 -5.91 19.88 10.44
CA ALA A 304 -7.06 20.15 11.28
C ALA A 304 -7.98 21.20 10.62
N GLU A 305 -7.41 22.26 10.06
CA GLU A 305 -8.18 23.29 9.37
C GLU A 305 -8.80 22.78 8.07
N GLN A 306 -7.99 22.19 7.18
CA GLN A 306 -8.41 21.90 5.82
C GLN A 306 -9.23 20.62 5.68
N GLN A 307 -8.95 19.61 6.51
CA GLN A 307 -9.73 18.36 6.48
C GLN A 307 -10.93 18.41 7.42
N LEU A 308 -10.78 19.06 8.58
CA LEU A 308 -11.79 18.99 9.66
C LEU A 308 -12.49 20.32 9.92
N GLY A 309 -12.03 21.42 9.31
CA GLY A 309 -12.57 22.76 9.56
C GLY A 309 -12.26 23.24 10.98
N ARG A 310 -11.16 22.84 11.61
CA ARG A 310 -10.86 23.13 13.01
C ARG A 310 -9.58 23.95 13.17
N THR A 311 -9.65 25.05 13.90
CA THR A 311 -8.45 25.68 14.47
C THR A 311 -8.18 25.06 15.84
N LEU A 312 -6.98 24.50 16.02
CA LEU A 312 -6.57 23.88 17.28
C LEU A 312 -5.81 24.89 18.14
N ALA A 313 -5.91 24.75 19.47
CA ALA A 313 -5.04 25.47 20.38
C ALA A 313 -3.59 24.97 20.27
N GLU A 314 -2.61 25.79 20.62
CA GLU A 314 -1.20 25.38 20.59
C GLU A 314 -0.90 24.18 21.52
N GLU A 315 -1.63 24.04 22.62
CA GLU A 315 -1.51 22.89 23.50
C GLU A 315 -2.01 21.60 22.83
N ASP A 316 -3.17 21.65 22.18
CA ASP A 316 -3.74 20.55 21.40
C ASP A 316 -2.79 20.08 20.29
N ILE A 317 -2.20 21.03 19.55
CA ILE A 317 -1.21 20.72 18.51
C ILE A 317 0.02 20.04 19.12
N ARG A 318 0.51 20.50 20.28
CA ARG A 318 1.64 19.88 20.97
C ARG A 318 1.32 18.48 21.47
N ASP A 319 0.11 18.26 21.97
CA ASP A 319 -0.36 16.95 22.43
C ASP A 319 -0.46 15.97 21.26
N ILE A 320 -1.08 16.35 20.14
CA ILE A 320 -1.11 15.54 18.91
C ILE A 320 0.31 15.30 18.38
N ALA A 321 1.18 16.31 18.35
CA ALA A 321 2.56 16.13 17.92
C ALA A 321 3.33 15.14 18.82
N MET A 322 3.03 15.12 20.13
CA MET A 322 3.61 14.13 21.05
C MET A 322 3.06 12.72 20.78
N PHE A 323 1.79 12.60 20.42
CA PHE A 323 1.23 11.33 19.94
C PHE A 323 1.91 10.86 18.65
N LEU A 324 2.05 11.71 17.63
CA LEU A 324 2.70 11.33 16.36
C LEU A 324 4.17 10.94 16.55
N ARG A 325 4.88 11.52 17.53
CA ARG A 325 6.22 11.04 17.94
C ARG A 325 6.17 9.64 18.54
N ALA A 326 5.14 9.30 19.31
CA ALA A 326 4.94 7.97 19.86
C ALA A 326 4.64 6.89 18.79
N LEU A 327 4.36 7.28 17.55
CA LEU A 327 4.26 6.38 16.39
C LEU A 327 5.63 5.99 15.82
N SER A 328 6.72 6.62 16.27
CA SER A 328 8.05 6.39 15.74
C SER A 328 8.72 5.19 16.38
N SER A 329 9.20 4.30 15.53
CA SER A 329 10.00 3.15 15.84
C SER A 329 11.47 3.50 15.62
N SER A 330 12.38 2.93 16.42
CA SER A 330 13.81 3.08 16.13
C SER A 330 14.19 2.20 14.95
N TYR A 331 14.96 2.73 13.98
CA TYR A 331 15.56 1.89 12.95
C TYR A 331 16.61 0.99 13.62
N MET A 332 16.38 -0.32 13.57
CA MET A 332 17.39 -1.32 13.83
C MET A 332 17.59 -2.09 12.51
N PRO A 333 18.82 -2.20 11.99
CA PRO A 333 19.07 -3.05 10.83
C PRO A 333 18.67 -4.49 11.17
N MET A 334 18.13 -5.22 10.19
CA MET A 334 17.81 -6.64 10.39
C MET A 334 19.08 -7.40 10.82
N PRO A 335 18.97 -8.42 11.70
CA PRO A 335 20.12 -9.13 12.23
C PRO A 335 21.08 -9.61 11.14
N VAL A 336 22.38 -9.43 11.40
CA VAL A 336 23.50 -9.74 10.49
C VAL A 336 23.48 -11.20 10.02
N GLU A 337 22.87 -12.14 10.76
CA GLU A 337 22.78 -13.56 10.38
C GLU A 337 22.03 -13.80 9.06
N ILE A 338 21.02 -12.96 8.74
CA ILE A 338 20.36 -13.00 7.42
C ILE A 338 21.25 -12.31 6.36
N SER A 339 22.06 -11.31 6.76
CA SER A 339 22.97 -10.58 5.86
C SER A 339 24.31 -11.26 5.60
N ALA A 340 24.75 -12.20 6.45
CA ALA A 340 26.13 -12.69 6.50
C ALA A 340 26.29 -14.21 6.39
N ALA A 341 25.21 -15.00 6.29
CA ALA A 341 25.39 -16.40 5.90
C ALA A 341 25.95 -16.43 4.47
N GLU A 342 27.05 -17.15 4.25
CA GLU A 342 27.48 -17.50 2.90
C GLU A 342 26.31 -18.19 2.16
N PRO A 343 26.21 -18.04 0.82
CA PRO A 343 25.21 -18.76 0.06
C PRO A 343 25.29 -20.23 0.45
N ALA A 344 24.19 -20.78 0.95
CA ALA A 344 24.19 -22.17 1.35
C ALA A 344 24.48 -22.99 0.09
N SER A 345 25.67 -23.61 0.02
CA SER A 345 26.05 -24.56 -1.03
C SER A 345 25.28 -25.88 -0.92
N THR A 346 24.10 -25.87 -0.28
CA THR A 346 23.32 -27.05 0.03
C THR A 346 21.96 -26.86 -0.63
N PRO A 347 21.52 -27.79 -1.49
CA PRO A 347 20.19 -27.73 -2.07
C PRO A 347 19.18 -27.58 -0.92
N ALA A 348 18.28 -26.61 -1.04
CA ALA A 348 17.18 -26.42 -0.10
C ALA A 348 16.59 -27.79 0.25
N GLN A 349 16.55 -28.11 1.54
CA GLN A 349 15.94 -29.35 2.01
C GLN A 349 14.54 -29.42 1.42
N ALA A 350 14.32 -30.46 0.62
CA ALA A 350 13.04 -30.76 0.00
C ALA A 350 12.01 -30.98 1.12
N HIS A 351 11.34 -29.91 1.53
CA HIS A 351 10.05 -30.04 2.16
C HIS A 351 9.18 -30.83 1.20
N SER A 352 8.66 -31.95 1.67
CA SER A 352 7.67 -32.80 0.99
C SER A 352 6.45 -31.95 0.62
N ALA A 353 6.54 -31.20 -0.46
CA ALA A 353 5.46 -30.43 -1.03
C ALA A 353 4.59 -31.40 -1.82
N VAL A 354 3.29 -31.41 -1.52
CA VAL A 354 2.28 -31.97 -2.42
C VAL A 354 2.56 -31.38 -3.81
N ALA A 355 2.72 -32.22 -4.84
CA ALA A 355 2.98 -31.72 -6.19
C ALA A 355 1.77 -30.89 -6.65
N VAL A 356 1.91 -29.56 -6.56
CA VAL A 356 0.92 -28.61 -7.05
C VAL A 356 1.17 -28.42 -8.54
N SER A 357 0.18 -28.74 -9.38
CA SER A 357 0.26 -28.53 -10.84
C SER A 357 -0.33 -27.17 -11.23
N HIS A 358 0.07 -26.64 -12.39
CA HIS A 358 -0.50 -25.40 -12.94
C HIS A 358 -2.01 -25.49 -13.05
N ARG A 359 -2.53 -26.57 -13.63
CA ARG A 359 -3.97 -26.84 -13.71
C ARG A 359 -4.68 -26.79 -12.36
N SER A 360 -4.13 -27.45 -11.34
CA SER A 360 -4.76 -27.48 -10.01
C SER A 360 -4.79 -26.10 -9.34
N SER A 361 -3.73 -25.31 -9.51
CA SER A 361 -3.64 -23.96 -8.96
C SER A 361 -4.52 -22.97 -9.72
N TYR A 362 -4.59 -23.10 -11.04
CA TYR A 362 -5.44 -22.29 -11.88
C TYR A 362 -6.92 -22.50 -11.51
N ALA A 363 -7.34 -23.77 -11.37
CA ALA A 363 -8.69 -24.10 -10.89
C ALA A 363 -8.96 -23.56 -9.47
N ALA A 364 -7.99 -23.67 -8.56
CA ALA A 364 -8.11 -23.12 -7.21
C ALA A 364 -8.25 -21.58 -7.22
N ALA A 365 -7.50 -20.89 -8.09
CA ALA A 365 -7.63 -19.44 -8.26
C ALA A 365 -9.01 -19.05 -8.79
N GLY A 366 -9.55 -19.79 -9.78
CA GLY A 366 -10.90 -19.57 -10.30
C GLY A 366 -11.97 -19.73 -9.21
N ALA A 367 -11.88 -20.80 -8.42
CA ALA A 367 -12.79 -21.07 -7.32
C ALA A 367 -12.68 -20.06 -6.16
N ALA A 368 -11.51 -19.43 -5.97
CA ALA A 368 -11.28 -18.49 -4.88
C ALA A 368 -11.91 -17.11 -5.11
N ILE A 369 -12.20 -16.71 -6.35
CA ILE A 369 -12.71 -15.36 -6.66
C ILE A 369 -14.08 -15.11 -6.06
N LEU A 370 -15.01 -16.07 -6.14
CA LEU A 370 -16.39 -15.88 -5.65
C LEU A 370 -16.46 -15.65 -4.13
N PRO A 371 -15.80 -16.47 -3.28
CA PRO A 371 -15.76 -16.18 -1.85
C PRO A 371 -15.13 -14.82 -1.51
N VAL A 372 -14.15 -14.36 -2.30
CA VAL A 372 -13.52 -13.05 -2.14
C VAL A 372 -14.46 -11.91 -2.52
N SER A 373 -15.23 -12.03 -3.62
CA SER A 373 -16.24 -11.03 -3.99
C SER A 373 -17.32 -10.92 -2.93
N GLU A 374 -17.79 -12.04 -2.38
CA GLU A 374 -18.74 -12.02 -1.27
C GLU A 374 -18.13 -11.39 -0.01
N ALA A 375 -16.86 -11.70 0.29
CA ALA A 375 -16.16 -11.10 1.43
C ALA A 375 -16.01 -9.59 1.27
N LEU A 376 -15.69 -9.10 0.07
CA LEU A 376 -15.61 -7.67 -0.23
C LEU A 376 -16.92 -6.96 0.10
N PHE A 377 -18.05 -7.50 -0.36
CA PHE A 377 -19.36 -6.91 -0.07
C PHE A 377 -19.68 -6.94 1.42
N ARG A 378 -19.39 -8.06 2.11
CA ARG A 378 -19.55 -8.15 3.57
C ARG A 378 -18.71 -7.10 4.29
N GLU A 379 -17.45 -6.94 3.94
CA GLU A 379 -16.58 -5.92 4.56
C GLU A 379 -17.11 -4.50 4.31
N ALA A 380 -17.63 -4.19 3.11
CA ALA A 380 -18.24 -2.91 2.83
C ALA A 380 -19.48 -2.66 3.72
N GLN A 381 -20.31 -3.69 3.93
CA GLN A 381 -21.45 -3.62 4.84
C GLN A 381 -21.02 -3.44 6.31
N ARG A 382 -19.96 -4.11 6.75
CA ARG A 382 -19.40 -3.97 8.11
C ARG A 382 -18.87 -2.57 8.37
N VAL A 383 -18.24 -1.93 7.38
CA VAL A 383 -17.86 -0.51 7.46
C VAL A 383 -19.10 0.37 7.54
N LEU A 384 -20.08 0.16 6.65
CA LEU A 384 -21.31 0.97 6.62
C LEU A 384 -22.15 0.87 7.91
N SER A 385 -22.15 -0.29 8.57
CA SER A 385 -22.88 -0.51 9.83
C SER A 385 -22.12 -0.04 11.08
N GLY A 386 -20.84 0.33 10.94
CA GLY A 386 -19.97 0.69 12.06
C GLY A 386 -19.46 -0.52 12.86
N GLU A 387 -19.57 -1.74 12.33
CA GLU A 387 -18.99 -2.94 12.96
C GLU A 387 -17.46 -2.90 12.95
N VAL A 388 -16.87 -2.26 11.94
CA VAL A 388 -15.43 -2.06 11.79
C VAL A 388 -15.14 -0.58 11.60
N ALA A 389 -14.17 -0.05 12.36
CA ALA A 389 -13.82 1.38 12.34
C ALA A 389 -12.69 1.75 11.34
N HIS A 390 -12.23 0.80 10.52
CA HIS A 390 -11.13 0.97 9.57
C HIS A 390 -11.42 0.33 8.21
N PHE A 391 -10.58 0.61 7.22
CA PHE A 391 -10.86 0.28 5.82
C PHE A 391 -10.00 -0.88 5.26
N ASP A 392 -9.04 -1.37 6.04
CA ASP A 392 -7.98 -2.27 5.57
C ASP A 392 -8.52 -3.58 4.99
N PHE A 393 -9.55 -4.15 5.62
CA PHE A 393 -10.11 -5.44 5.19
C PHE A 393 -10.87 -5.34 3.87
N LEU A 394 -11.62 -4.25 3.65
CA LEU A 394 -12.27 -4.02 2.37
C LEU A 394 -11.23 -3.91 1.25
N GLN A 395 -10.18 -3.13 1.49
CA GLN A 395 -9.07 -2.98 0.52
C GLN A 395 -8.32 -4.28 0.28
N PHE A 396 -8.14 -5.09 1.33
CA PHE A 396 -7.55 -6.42 1.20
C PHE A 396 -8.36 -7.31 0.25
N GLN A 397 -9.68 -7.36 0.40
CA GLN A 397 -10.51 -8.17 -0.51
C GLN A 397 -10.41 -7.67 -1.96
N HIS A 398 -10.35 -6.35 -2.18
CA HIS A 398 -10.14 -5.80 -3.52
C HIS A 398 -8.79 -6.21 -4.11
N LEU A 399 -7.73 -6.17 -3.31
CA LEU A 399 -6.40 -6.64 -3.72
C LEU A 399 -6.38 -8.14 -4.03
N GLU A 400 -7.08 -8.96 -3.25
CA GLU A 400 -7.20 -10.39 -3.53
C GLU A 400 -7.93 -10.65 -4.85
N LEU A 401 -8.99 -9.90 -5.17
CA LEU A 401 -9.63 -9.99 -6.49
C LEU A 401 -8.64 -9.66 -7.62
N ILE A 402 -7.86 -8.58 -7.49
CA ILE A 402 -6.84 -8.19 -8.49
C ILE A 402 -5.81 -9.32 -8.64
N ARG A 403 -5.35 -9.86 -7.51
CA ARG A 403 -4.35 -10.94 -7.44
C ARG A 403 -4.80 -12.19 -8.19
N TYR A 404 -6.01 -12.68 -7.93
CA TYR A 404 -6.56 -13.84 -8.64
C TYR A 404 -6.88 -13.54 -10.11
N ALA A 405 -7.45 -12.36 -10.42
CA ALA A 405 -7.76 -11.99 -11.81
C ALA A 405 -6.50 -11.89 -12.69
N ARG A 406 -5.40 -11.32 -12.16
CA ARG A 406 -4.08 -11.31 -12.83
C ARG A 406 -3.56 -12.73 -13.04
N ALA A 407 -3.66 -13.61 -12.05
CA ALA A 407 -3.21 -15.00 -12.19
C ALA A 407 -3.98 -15.76 -13.27
N LEU A 408 -5.31 -15.61 -13.32
CA LEU A 408 -6.18 -16.28 -14.30
C LEU A 408 -5.93 -15.83 -15.75
N HIS A 409 -5.19 -14.74 -15.96
CA HIS A 409 -4.72 -14.34 -17.29
C HIS A 409 -3.65 -15.30 -17.89
N HIS A 410 -3.14 -16.23 -17.08
CA HIS A 410 -2.08 -17.17 -17.44
C HIS A 410 -2.56 -18.63 -17.30
N PRO A 411 -3.44 -19.10 -18.21
CA PRO A 411 -3.90 -20.48 -18.23
C PRO A 411 -2.79 -21.49 -18.58
N PRO A 412 -2.94 -22.76 -18.15
CA PRO A 412 -1.98 -23.83 -18.43
C PRO A 412 -1.65 -24.01 -19.91
N SER A 413 -0.35 -24.17 -20.22
CA SER A 413 0.15 -24.21 -21.59
C SER A 413 -0.28 -25.46 -22.35
N GLU A 414 -0.59 -26.55 -21.64
CA GLU A 414 -1.03 -27.83 -22.18
C GLU A 414 -2.53 -27.86 -22.56
N MET A 415 -3.28 -26.81 -22.26
CA MET A 415 -4.69 -26.68 -22.68
C MET A 415 -4.83 -26.48 -24.19
N ASP A 416 -5.98 -26.89 -24.72
CA ASP A 416 -6.35 -26.61 -26.11
C ASP A 416 -6.26 -25.11 -26.41
N ASN A 417 -5.66 -24.74 -27.55
CA ASN A 417 -5.43 -23.34 -27.90
C ASN A 417 -6.72 -22.51 -27.99
N SER A 418 -7.82 -23.10 -28.48
CA SER A 418 -9.10 -22.39 -28.57
C SER A 418 -9.70 -22.15 -27.19
N LEU A 419 -9.56 -23.12 -26.28
CA LEU A 419 -9.98 -22.96 -24.90
C LEU A 419 -9.14 -21.90 -24.19
N ARG A 420 -7.82 -21.97 -24.35
CA ARG A 420 -6.87 -21.05 -23.74
C ARG A 420 -7.14 -19.60 -24.14
N GLN A 421 -7.40 -19.33 -25.42
CA GLN A 421 -7.76 -17.99 -25.90
C GLN A 421 -9.07 -17.47 -25.28
N ARG A 422 -10.07 -18.34 -25.10
CA ARG A 422 -11.31 -17.96 -24.41
C ARG A 422 -11.05 -17.61 -22.95
N LEU A 423 -10.27 -18.44 -22.24
CA LEU A 423 -9.91 -18.20 -20.84
C LEU A 423 -9.17 -16.87 -20.66
N VAL A 424 -8.19 -16.57 -21.51
CA VAL A 424 -7.47 -15.27 -21.48
C VAL A 424 -8.44 -14.11 -21.72
N SER A 425 -9.33 -14.21 -22.71
CA SER A 425 -10.30 -13.14 -22.98
C SER A 425 -11.30 -12.93 -21.84
N SER A 426 -11.74 -14.01 -21.19
CA SER A 426 -12.60 -13.95 -20.00
C SER A 426 -11.86 -13.36 -18.79
N ALA A 427 -10.60 -13.73 -18.59
CA ALA A 427 -9.75 -13.18 -17.54
C ALA A 427 -9.48 -11.68 -17.75
N GLU A 428 -9.38 -11.22 -19.00
CA GLU A 428 -9.20 -9.81 -19.34
C GLU A 428 -10.43 -8.99 -18.95
N GLN A 429 -11.63 -9.46 -19.30
CA GLN A 429 -12.89 -8.83 -18.90
C GLN A 429 -13.03 -8.81 -17.36
N LEU A 430 -12.65 -9.91 -16.71
CA LEU A 430 -12.67 -10.02 -15.25
C LEU A 430 -11.72 -8.99 -14.61
N LEU A 431 -10.49 -8.90 -15.10
CA LEU A 431 -9.50 -7.95 -14.59
C LEU A 431 -9.95 -6.50 -14.79
N GLN A 432 -10.60 -6.18 -15.92
CA GLN A 432 -11.20 -4.87 -16.15
C GLN A 432 -12.30 -4.56 -15.14
N ALA A 433 -13.24 -5.49 -14.90
CA ALA A 433 -14.31 -5.32 -13.92
C ALA A 433 -13.78 -5.19 -12.49
N VAL A 434 -12.79 -6.00 -12.11
CA VAL A 434 -12.12 -5.93 -10.80
C VAL A 434 -11.38 -4.61 -10.62
N ASN A 435 -10.67 -4.11 -11.63
CA ASN A 435 -10.02 -2.80 -11.54
C ASN A 435 -11.03 -1.65 -11.45
N ALA A 436 -12.18 -1.78 -12.14
CA ALA A 436 -13.25 -0.79 -12.08
C ALA A 436 -13.87 -0.64 -10.67
N LEU A 437 -13.81 -1.68 -9.82
CA LEU A 437 -14.26 -1.61 -8.41
C LEU A 437 -13.50 -0.58 -7.59
N GLU A 438 -12.27 -0.20 -7.98
CA GLU A 438 -11.45 0.74 -7.21
C GLU A 438 -12.19 2.06 -6.93
N TRP A 439 -12.91 2.55 -7.93
CA TRP A 439 -13.57 3.85 -7.89
C TRP A 439 -14.78 3.91 -6.96
N PRO A 440 -15.78 3.02 -7.08
CA PRO A 440 -16.88 3.00 -6.12
C PRO A 440 -16.40 2.62 -4.71
N ILE A 441 -15.36 1.78 -4.54
CA ILE A 441 -14.75 1.56 -3.21
C ILE A 441 -14.14 2.85 -2.67
N ALA A 442 -13.38 3.59 -3.48
CA ALA A 442 -12.78 4.87 -3.07
C ALA A 442 -13.84 5.91 -2.71
N ASP A 443 -14.92 6.00 -3.48
CA ASP A 443 -16.04 6.91 -3.21
C ASP A 443 -16.80 6.51 -1.93
N PHE A 444 -17.05 5.20 -1.74
CA PHE A 444 -17.65 4.64 -0.53
C PHE A 444 -16.83 5.01 0.72
N LEU A 445 -15.52 4.73 0.71
CA LEU A 445 -14.64 4.99 1.86
C LEU A 445 -14.47 6.48 2.15
N ARG A 446 -14.42 7.33 1.13
CA ARG A 446 -14.38 8.79 1.29
C ARG A 446 -15.65 9.32 1.95
N ALA A 447 -16.80 8.85 1.48
CA ALA A 447 -18.09 9.22 2.06
C ALA A 447 -18.21 8.74 3.52
N GLN A 448 -17.75 7.52 3.84
CA GLN A 448 -17.74 6.98 5.20
C GLN A 448 -16.82 7.76 6.15
N ALA A 449 -15.61 8.10 5.69
CA ALA A 449 -14.69 8.92 6.46
C ALA A 449 -15.30 10.30 6.78
N MET A 450 -15.91 10.95 5.78
CA MET A 450 -16.53 12.26 5.97
C MET A 450 -17.78 12.20 6.85
N SER A 451 -18.61 11.16 6.73
CA SER A 451 -19.73 10.91 7.63
C SER A 451 -19.28 10.84 9.10
N SER A 452 -18.17 10.13 9.35
CA SER A 452 -17.56 10.02 10.68
C SER A 452 -17.06 11.37 11.20
N VAL A 453 -16.40 12.17 10.33
CA VAL A 453 -15.95 13.53 10.67
C VAL A 453 -17.13 14.44 11.06
N PHE A 454 -18.19 14.47 10.26
CA PHE A 454 -19.36 15.31 10.53
C PHE A 454 -20.12 14.86 11.79
N SER A 455 -20.10 13.56 12.10
CA SER A 455 -20.65 13.02 13.34
C SER A 455 -19.86 13.52 14.56
N ALA A 456 -18.52 13.42 14.54
CA ALA A 456 -17.66 13.91 15.63
C ALA A 456 -17.78 15.42 15.86
N GLN A 457 -18.06 16.21 14.81
CA GLN A 457 -18.30 17.65 14.94
C GLN A 457 -19.56 18.02 15.75
N ARG A 458 -20.54 17.11 15.87
CA ARG A 458 -21.71 17.32 16.74
C ARG A 458 -21.35 17.25 18.22
N GLU A 459 -20.36 16.43 18.57
CA GLU A 459 -19.93 16.20 19.95
C GLU A 459 -18.89 17.23 20.41
N PHE A 460 -18.05 17.73 19.49
CA PHE A 460 -17.01 18.72 19.75
C PHE A 460 -17.21 19.99 18.91
N PRO A 461 -17.92 21.01 19.42
CA PRO A 461 -18.35 22.17 18.63
C PRO A 461 -17.18 23.04 18.16
N LEU A 462 -17.30 23.48 16.91
CA LEU A 462 -16.33 24.32 16.21
C LEU A 462 -16.25 25.75 16.79
N ASN A 463 -15.11 26.41 16.60
CA ASN A 463 -14.94 27.84 16.90
C ASN A 463 -15.58 28.73 15.79
N GLY A 464 -15.57 30.05 15.97
CA GLY A 464 -16.43 31.02 15.26
C GLY A 464 -16.38 30.97 13.72
N GLU A 465 -15.20 30.98 13.10
CA GLU A 465 -15.07 30.97 11.63
C GLU A 465 -15.36 29.59 11.02
N ALA A 466 -15.00 28.52 11.72
CA ALA A 466 -15.29 27.14 11.35
C ALA A 466 -16.80 26.81 11.36
N ARG A 467 -17.57 27.45 12.24
CA ARG A 467 -19.03 27.29 12.30
C ARG A 467 -19.73 27.71 11.01
N GLU A 468 -19.22 28.72 10.30
CA GLU A 468 -19.78 29.20 9.02
C GLU A 468 -19.60 28.18 7.90
N LEU A 469 -18.42 27.55 7.83
CA LEU A 469 -18.06 26.53 6.84
C LEU A 469 -18.88 25.24 6.97
N LEU A 470 -19.43 24.97 8.16
CA LEU A 470 -20.08 23.71 8.53
C LEU A 470 -21.49 23.93 9.12
N LYS A 471 -22.12 25.08 8.84
CA LYS A 471 -23.49 25.41 9.27
C LYS A 471 -24.52 24.33 8.96
N ASP A 472 -24.29 23.57 7.90
CA ASP A 472 -25.13 22.46 7.45
C ASP A 472 -24.45 21.09 7.62
N SER A 473 -23.79 20.87 8.77
CA SER A 473 -23.19 19.57 9.08
C SER A 473 -24.20 18.42 9.03
N SER A 474 -25.47 18.68 9.39
CA SER A 474 -26.55 17.70 9.31
C SER A 474 -26.95 17.35 7.87
N GLY A 475 -27.06 18.32 6.98
CA GLY A 475 -27.32 18.08 5.56
C GLY A 475 -26.15 17.36 4.89
N ARG A 476 -24.91 17.79 5.15
CA ARG A 476 -23.71 17.11 4.65
C ARG A 476 -23.57 15.68 5.16
N LEU A 477 -23.89 15.42 6.43
CA LEU A 477 -23.90 14.06 6.97
C LEU A 477 -24.89 13.17 6.19
N ALA A 478 -26.12 13.63 5.98
CA ALA A 478 -27.12 12.90 5.20
C ALA A 478 -26.69 12.68 3.74
N GLU A 479 -26.02 13.66 3.14
CA GLU A 479 -25.43 13.55 1.79
C GLU A 479 -24.35 12.47 1.74
N GLN A 480 -23.42 12.45 2.70
CA GLN A 480 -22.36 11.44 2.76
C GLN A 480 -22.93 10.03 3.03
N GLU A 481 -23.93 9.90 3.89
CA GLU A 481 -24.61 8.62 4.10
C GLU A 481 -25.31 8.13 2.81
N HIS A 482 -25.96 9.03 2.08
CA HIS A 482 -26.58 8.70 0.79
C HIS A 482 -25.53 8.29 -0.25
N ALA A 483 -24.45 9.07 -0.39
CA ALA A 483 -23.34 8.77 -1.30
C ALA A 483 -22.70 7.41 -1.01
N ALA A 484 -22.48 7.07 0.27
CA ALA A 484 -21.94 5.77 0.64
C ALA A 484 -22.89 4.63 0.27
N ARG A 485 -24.20 4.80 0.47
CA ARG A 485 -25.20 3.78 0.05
C ARG A 485 -25.25 3.62 -1.46
N GLN A 486 -25.13 4.71 -2.23
CA GLN A 486 -25.09 4.66 -3.69
C GLN A 486 -23.83 3.92 -4.17
N ALA A 487 -22.65 4.28 -3.64
CA ALA A 487 -21.40 3.62 -3.99
C ALA A 487 -21.41 2.12 -3.65
N LEU A 488 -22.07 1.72 -2.55
CA LEU A 488 -22.26 0.31 -2.21
C LEU A 488 -23.13 -0.44 -3.24
N GLN A 489 -24.15 0.21 -3.81
CA GLN A 489 -24.94 -0.37 -4.90
C GLN A 489 -24.10 -0.53 -6.17
N ASP A 490 -23.23 0.44 -6.47
CA ASP A 490 -22.33 0.38 -7.63
C ASP A 490 -21.30 -0.76 -7.47
N ILE A 491 -20.79 -0.99 -6.25
CA ILE A 491 -19.98 -2.17 -5.92
C ILE A 491 -20.79 -3.45 -6.20
N GLU A 492 -22.02 -3.56 -5.70
CA GLU A 492 -22.86 -4.75 -5.91
C GLU A 492 -23.08 -5.06 -7.40
N LEU A 493 -23.31 -4.03 -8.23
CA LEU A 493 -23.49 -4.18 -9.67
C LEU A 493 -22.24 -4.77 -10.35
N LEU A 494 -21.05 -4.27 -9.99
CA LEU A 494 -19.78 -4.78 -10.51
C LEU A 494 -19.47 -6.19 -10.00
N LEU A 495 -19.83 -6.52 -8.75
CA LEU A 495 -19.68 -7.87 -8.24
C LEU A 495 -20.55 -8.88 -9.01
N ARG A 496 -21.79 -8.51 -9.38
CA ARG A 496 -22.64 -9.35 -10.24
C ARG A 496 -22.03 -9.56 -11.63
N GLU A 497 -21.31 -8.56 -12.15
CA GLU A 497 -20.56 -8.72 -13.40
C GLU A 497 -19.40 -9.72 -13.23
N ILE A 498 -18.65 -9.63 -12.13
CA ILE A 498 -17.60 -10.61 -11.79
C ILE A 498 -18.18 -12.02 -11.69
N GLU A 499 -19.27 -12.20 -10.94
CA GLU A 499 -19.97 -13.49 -10.81
C GLU A 499 -20.41 -14.08 -12.15
N ARG A 500 -20.82 -13.22 -13.10
CA ARG A 500 -21.17 -13.64 -14.47
C ARG A 500 -19.95 -14.11 -15.27
N LEU A 501 -18.77 -13.55 -15.00
CA LEU A 501 -17.53 -13.86 -15.72
C LEU A 501 -16.83 -15.12 -15.20
N VAL A 502 -16.94 -15.44 -13.90
CA VAL A 502 -16.25 -16.59 -13.29
C VAL A 502 -16.58 -17.93 -13.95
N PRO A 503 -17.84 -18.29 -14.27
CA PRO A 503 -18.14 -19.57 -14.93
C PRO A 503 -17.43 -19.77 -16.28
N ALA A 504 -17.03 -18.68 -16.95
CA ALA A 504 -16.27 -18.78 -18.19
C ALA A 504 -14.80 -19.18 -17.98
N LEU A 505 -14.31 -19.16 -16.74
CA LEU A 505 -12.95 -19.54 -16.33
C LEU A 505 -12.86 -21.01 -15.87
N ASP A 506 -14.00 -21.64 -15.58
CA ASP A 506 -14.11 -23.04 -15.15
C ASP A 506 -14.37 -24.04 -16.31
N ALA A 507 -14.56 -23.52 -17.53
CA ALA A 507 -14.80 -24.30 -18.76
C ALA A 507 -13.49 -24.80 -19.38
#